data_AF-A0A2N2UZB1-F1
#
_entry.id   AF-A0A2N2UZB1-F1
#
_cell.length_a   1.000
_cell.length_b   1.000
_cell.length_c   1.000
_cell.angle_alpha   90.00
_cell.angle_beta   90.00
_cell.angle_gamma   90.00
#
_symmetry.space_group_name_H-M   'P 1'
#
loop_
_entity.id
_entity.type
_entity.pdbx_description
1 polymer ?
#
loop_
_entity_poly.entity_id
_entity_poly.type
_entity_poly.pdbx_seq_one_letter_code
_entity_poly.pdbx_strand_id
1 'polypeptide(L)'
;TVDLAQMARAADPRLKDGRWVAAVSRQLAQATRTMHAAGFAHNDLKWRNLLVDRNDPPQLYFIDCPAGSTWWGPFLDYRRIKDLACLDKVAKYQLSRPQRLRFYLDYVQRPRLTAADRKVVAKVVKFFAGRE
;
A
#
# COMPACT_ATOMS: atom_id res chain seq x y z
N THR A 1 -7.79 -5.42 -17.24
CA THR A 1 -7.35 -5.24 -15.84
C THR A 1 -8.57 -5.04 -14.96
N VAL A 2 -8.45 -5.18 -13.63
CA VAL A 2 -9.51 -4.92 -12.64
C VAL A 2 -8.91 -4.15 -11.48
N ASP A 3 -9.64 -3.20 -10.88
CA ASP A 3 -9.13 -2.48 -9.71
C ASP A 3 -9.27 -3.31 -8.42
N LEU A 4 -8.33 -3.12 -7.49
CA LEU A 4 -8.31 -3.88 -6.24
C LEU A 4 -9.55 -3.61 -5.37
N ALA A 5 -10.16 -2.43 -5.45
CA ALA A 5 -11.36 -2.13 -4.68
C ALA A 5 -12.58 -2.90 -5.23
N GLN A 6 -12.71 -3.05 -6.54
CA GLN A 6 -13.70 -3.93 -7.16
C GLN A 6 -13.48 -5.39 -6.75
N MET A 7 -12.24 -5.88 -6.77
CA MET A 7 -11.92 -7.23 -6.27
C MET A 7 -12.34 -7.43 -4.82
N ALA A 8 -12.09 -6.44 -3.95
CA ALA A 8 -12.48 -6.48 -2.55
C ALA A 8 -14.00 -6.51 -2.37
N ARG A 9 -14.76 -5.71 -3.14
CA ARG A 9 -16.23 -5.71 -3.11
C ARG A 9 -16.83 -7.04 -3.60
N ALA A 10 -16.21 -7.64 -4.61
CA ALA A 10 -16.63 -8.92 -5.16
C ALA A 10 -16.17 -10.14 -4.34
N ALA A 11 -15.47 -9.93 -3.22
CA ALA A 11 -14.86 -10.98 -2.41
C ALA A 11 -14.01 -11.96 -3.26
N ASP A 12 -13.24 -11.41 -4.21
CA ASP A 12 -12.49 -12.18 -5.20
C ASP A 12 -11.56 -13.20 -4.51
N PRO A 13 -11.62 -14.49 -4.88
CA PRO A 13 -10.85 -15.54 -4.21
C PRO A 13 -9.33 -15.32 -4.26
N ARG A 14 -8.82 -14.56 -5.23
CA ARG A 14 -7.38 -14.24 -5.34
C ARG A 14 -6.86 -13.42 -4.16
N LEU A 15 -7.72 -12.65 -3.47
CA LEU A 15 -7.34 -11.94 -2.24
C LEU A 15 -7.07 -12.89 -1.06
N LYS A 16 -7.52 -14.15 -1.16
CA LYS A 16 -7.24 -15.21 -0.18
C LYS A 16 -6.03 -16.06 -0.57
N ASP A 17 -5.58 -15.97 -1.82
CA ASP A 17 -4.36 -16.65 -2.28
C ASP A 17 -3.11 -15.89 -1.80
N GLY A 18 -2.39 -16.49 -0.85
CA GLY A 18 -1.18 -15.91 -0.29
C GLY A 18 -0.06 -15.65 -1.31
N ARG A 19 0.06 -16.47 -2.35
CA ARG A 19 1.08 -16.31 -3.40
C ARG A 19 0.73 -15.12 -4.28
N TRP A 20 -0.53 -15.02 -4.68
CA TRP A 20 -1.04 -13.90 -5.48
C TRP A 20 -0.90 -12.58 -4.71
N VAL A 21 -1.34 -12.54 -3.45
CA VAL A 21 -1.23 -11.36 -2.58
C VAL A 21 0.24 -10.95 -2.40
N ALA A 22 1.15 -11.90 -2.20
CA ALA A 22 2.57 -11.61 -2.07
C ALA A 22 3.18 -11.03 -3.36
N ALA A 23 2.75 -11.49 -4.54
CA ALA A 23 3.23 -10.96 -5.81
C ALA A 23 2.80 -9.49 -6.02
N VAL A 24 1.52 -9.18 -5.77
CA VAL A 24 0.98 -7.82 -5.89
C VAL A 24 1.55 -6.90 -4.82
N SER A 25 1.64 -7.38 -3.58
CA SER A 25 2.17 -6.59 -2.45
C SER A 25 3.62 -6.16 -2.68
N ARG A 26 4.45 -7.02 -3.26
CA ARG A 26 5.85 -6.71 -3.57
C ARG A 26 5.99 -5.63 -4.63
N GLN A 27 5.19 -5.72 -5.70
CA GLN A 27 5.16 -4.68 -6.74
C GLN A 27 4.68 -3.34 -6.18
N LEU A 28 3.60 -3.35 -5.38
CA LEU A 28 3.07 -2.16 -4.74
C LEU A 28 4.10 -1.53 -3.80
N ALA A 29 4.77 -2.35 -2.98
CA ALA A 29 5.78 -1.89 -2.03
C ALA A 29 6.97 -1.25 -2.76
N GLN A 30 7.48 -1.90 -3.81
CA GLN A 30 8.59 -1.40 -4.61
C GLN A 30 8.24 -0.09 -5.33
N ALA A 31 7.08 -0.01 -5.99
CA ALA A 31 6.64 1.19 -6.69
C ALA A 31 6.39 2.36 -5.71
N THR A 32 5.70 2.10 -4.59
CA THR A 32 5.45 3.10 -3.53
C THR A 32 6.77 3.61 -2.94
N ARG A 33 7.72 2.72 -2.66
CA ARG A 33 9.06 3.10 -2.20
C ARG A 33 9.78 3.96 -3.22
N THR A 34 9.73 3.60 -4.49
CA THR A 34 10.40 4.33 -5.59
C THR A 34 9.87 5.75 -5.69
N MET A 35 8.54 5.93 -5.67
CA MET A 35 7.90 7.25 -5.59
C MET A 35 8.40 8.04 -4.38
N HIS A 36 8.29 7.46 -3.18
CA HIS A 36 8.66 8.13 -1.93
C HIS A 36 10.16 8.47 -1.84
N ALA A 37 11.03 7.66 -2.46
CA ALA A 37 12.47 7.89 -2.53
C ALA A 37 12.81 9.05 -3.48
N ALA A 38 12.03 9.22 -4.56
CA ALA A 38 12.12 10.36 -5.47
C ALA A 38 11.47 11.65 -4.92
N GLY A 39 11.04 11.66 -3.65
CA GLY A 39 10.35 12.80 -3.06
C GLY A 39 8.90 12.96 -3.51
N PHE A 40 8.36 12.01 -4.27
CA PHE A 40 6.98 12.04 -4.76
C PHE A 40 6.05 11.27 -3.83
N ALA A 41 4.87 11.81 -3.55
CA ALA A 41 3.79 11.09 -2.88
C ALA A 41 2.53 11.12 -3.73
N HIS A 42 1.84 9.99 -3.80
CA HIS A 42 0.65 9.82 -4.63
C HIS A 42 -0.57 10.54 -4.03
N ASN A 43 -0.61 10.72 -2.70
CA ASN A 43 -1.66 11.39 -1.92
C ASN A 43 -3.08 10.78 -1.96
N ASP A 44 -3.35 9.92 -2.95
CA ASP A 44 -4.60 9.22 -3.18
C ASP A 44 -4.36 7.73 -3.48
N LEU A 45 -3.41 7.12 -2.77
CA LEU A 45 -3.01 5.73 -3.00
C LEU A 45 -4.05 4.74 -2.44
N LYS A 46 -5.21 4.70 -3.08
CA LYS A 46 -6.36 3.86 -2.72
C LYS A 46 -6.43 2.63 -3.62
N TRP A 47 -7.05 1.56 -3.13
CA TRP A 47 -7.19 0.31 -3.90
C TRP A 47 -7.93 0.48 -5.24
N ARG A 48 -8.83 1.47 -5.37
CA ARG A 48 -9.48 1.79 -6.64
C ARG A 48 -8.52 2.33 -7.72
N ASN A 49 -7.38 2.88 -7.29
CA ASN A 49 -6.36 3.46 -8.16
C ASN A 49 -5.24 2.45 -8.45
N LEU A 50 -5.46 1.18 -8.10
CA LEU A 50 -4.53 0.07 -8.29
C LEU A 50 -5.21 -0.97 -9.17
N LEU A 51 -4.75 -1.09 -10.41
CA LEU A 51 -5.22 -2.08 -11.37
C LEU A 51 -4.31 -3.30 -11.39
N VAL A 52 -4.89 -4.48 -11.46
CA VAL A 52 -4.17 -5.73 -11.70
C VAL A 52 -4.68 -6.38 -12.98
N ASP A 53 -3.78 -6.96 -13.78
CA ASP A 53 -4.18 -7.78 -14.92
C ASP A 53 -4.49 -9.24 -14.53
N ARG A 54 -4.67 -10.09 -15.53
CA ARG A 54 -4.99 -11.51 -15.36
C ARG A 54 -3.78 -12.41 -15.59
N ASN A 55 -2.58 -11.85 -15.71
CA ASN A 55 -1.36 -12.63 -15.94
C ASN A 55 -0.99 -13.42 -14.67
N ASP A 56 -0.17 -14.46 -14.83
CA ASP A 56 0.47 -15.19 -13.74
C ASP A 56 2.00 -15.20 -13.95
N PRO A 57 2.77 -14.42 -13.17
CA PRO A 57 2.33 -13.55 -12.07
C PRO A 57 1.54 -12.31 -12.57
N PRO A 58 0.63 -11.76 -11.74
CA PRO A 58 -0.15 -10.57 -12.10
C PRO A 58 0.75 -9.34 -12.18
N GLN A 59 0.46 -8.42 -13.11
CA GLN A 59 1.11 -7.10 -13.15
C GLN A 59 0.21 -6.04 -12.49
N LEU A 60 0.82 -5.22 -11.63
CA LEU A 60 0.19 -4.07 -10.99
C LEU A 60 0.44 -2.79 -11.78
N TYR A 61 -0.61 -1.97 -11.92
CA TYR A 61 -0.58 -0.65 -12.54
C TYR A 61 -1.21 0.39 -11.60
N PHE A 62 -0.63 1.57 -11.54
CA PHE A 62 -1.15 2.71 -10.79
C PHE A 62 -1.90 3.60 -11.79
N ILE A 63 -3.09 4.04 -11.42
CA ILE A 63 -3.89 4.98 -12.22
C ILE A 63 -4.29 6.17 -11.36
N ASP A 64 -4.75 7.22 -12.02
CA ASP A 64 -5.42 8.37 -11.40
C ASP A 64 -4.64 9.00 -10.21
N CYS A 65 -3.68 9.87 -10.54
CA CYS A 65 -2.84 10.57 -9.57
C CYS A 65 -3.01 12.11 -9.62
N PRO A 66 -4.23 12.66 -9.49
CA PRO A 66 -4.47 14.10 -9.65
C PRO A 66 -3.90 14.93 -8.50
N ALA A 67 -3.75 14.32 -7.32
CA ALA A 67 -3.18 14.94 -6.13
C ALA A 67 -1.69 14.60 -5.93
N GLY A 68 -1.09 13.87 -6.87
CA GLY A 68 0.32 13.49 -6.82
C GLY A 68 1.23 14.70 -6.92
N SER A 69 2.22 14.81 -6.03
CA SER A 69 3.17 15.93 -6.07
C SER A 69 4.48 15.58 -5.37
N THR A 70 5.52 16.36 -5.66
CA THR A 70 6.81 16.30 -5.00
C THR A 70 6.81 17.12 -3.71
N TRP A 71 7.35 16.54 -2.64
CA TRP A 71 7.41 17.14 -1.31
C TRP A 71 8.83 17.02 -0.75
N TRP A 72 9.21 17.96 0.11
CA TRP A 72 10.48 17.94 0.81
C TRP A 72 10.32 17.82 2.33
N GLY A 73 11.34 17.24 2.97
CA GLY A 73 11.48 17.18 4.42
C GLY A 73 10.24 16.63 5.16
N PRO A 74 9.77 17.29 6.23
CA PRO A 74 8.71 16.76 7.09
C PRO A 74 7.35 16.63 6.39
N PHE A 75 7.09 17.41 5.33
CA PHE A 75 5.86 17.28 4.54
C PHE A 75 5.82 15.94 3.81
N LEU A 76 6.95 15.49 3.29
CA LEU A 76 7.05 14.19 2.64
C LEU A 76 6.79 13.05 3.62
N ASP A 77 7.33 13.10 4.83
CA ASP A 77 7.12 12.05 5.84
C ASP A 77 5.64 11.92 6.23
N TYR A 78 4.93 13.04 6.38
CA TYR A 78 3.49 13.02 6.58
C TYR A 78 2.76 12.39 5.38
N ARG A 79 3.14 12.73 4.14
CA ARG A 79 2.51 12.16 2.94
C ARG A 79 2.77 10.66 2.78
N ARG A 80 3.98 10.20 3.09
CA ARG A 80 4.31 8.77 3.12
C ARG A 80 3.39 8.01 4.07
N ILE A 81 3.18 8.53 5.28
CA ILE A 81 2.26 7.94 6.26
C ILE A 81 0.83 7.93 5.71
N LYS A 82 0.39 9.03 5.10
CA LYS A 82 -0.95 9.13 4.48
C LYS A 82 -1.15 8.08 3.38
N ASP A 83 -0.20 7.92 2.46
CA ASP A 83 -0.30 6.94 1.37
C ASP A 83 -0.37 5.50 1.91
N LEU A 84 0.50 5.16 2.87
CA LEU A 84 0.47 3.85 3.52
C LEU A 84 -0.85 3.61 4.29
N ALA A 85 -1.39 4.65 4.95
CA ALA A 85 -2.67 4.55 5.65
C ALA A 85 -3.85 4.40 4.68
N CYS A 86 -3.82 5.06 3.52
CA CYS A 86 -4.84 4.91 2.48
C CYS A 86 -4.87 3.48 1.92
N LEU A 87 -3.71 2.86 1.72
CA LEU A 87 -3.62 1.43 1.36
C LEU A 87 -4.19 0.54 2.47
N ASP A 88 -3.81 0.82 3.72
CA ASP A 88 -4.18 -0.01 4.86
C ASP A 88 -5.69 0.05 5.19
N LYS A 89 -6.37 1.14 4.81
CA LYS A 89 -7.80 1.35 5.05
C LYS A 89 -8.66 0.19 4.53
N VAL A 90 -8.37 -0.32 3.33
CA VAL A 90 -9.04 -1.51 2.78
C VAL A 90 -8.31 -2.79 3.17
N ALA A 91 -6.96 -2.76 3.17
CA ALA A 91 -6.14 -3.94 3.45
C ALA A 91 -6.44 -4.57 4.81
N LYS A 92 -6.74 -3.78 5.85
CA LYS A 92 -7.04 -4.33 7.19
C LYS A 92 -8.28 -5.22 7.27
N TYR A 93 -9.21 -5.09 6.31
CA TYR A 93 -10.41 -5.93 6.21
C TYR A 93 -10.22 -7.12 5.27
N GLN A 94 -9.30 -7.01 4.31
CA GLN A 94 -9.11 -8.01 3.25
C GLN A 94 -7.90 -8.92 3.51
N LEU A 95 -6.88 -8.43 4.22
CA LEU A 95 -5.60 -9.10 4.41
C LEU A 95 -5.29 -9.34 5.88
N SER A 96 -4.62 -10.44 6.16
CA SER A 96 -4.13 -10.79 7.48
C SER A 96 -3.04 -9.82 7.98
N ARG A 97 -2.85 -9.75 9.30
CA ARG A 97 -1.77 -8.96 9.92
C ARG A 97 -0.37 -9.33 9.37
N PRO A 98 -0.01 -10.62 9.20
CA PRO A 98 1.28 -11.00 8.60
C PRO A 98 1.46 -10.51 7.16
N GLN A 99 0.43 -10.54 6.31
CA GLN A 99 0.52 -10.04 4.93
C GLN A 99 0.75 -8.52 4.89
N ARG A 100 0.02 -7.76 5.71
CA ARG A 100 0.19 -6.31 5.85
C ARG A 100 1.58 -5.94 6.39
N LEU A 101 2.07 -6.70 7.36
CA LEU A 101 3.43 -6.53 7.88
C LEU A 101 4.48 -6.84 6.83
N ARG A 102 4.30 -7.91 6.05
CA ARG A 102 5.22 -8.28 4.96
C ARG A 102 5.31 -7.16 3.92
N PHE A 103 4.18 -6.61 3.49
CA PHE A 103 4.14 -5.44 2.62
C PHE A 103 4.99 -4.28 3.17
N TYR A 104 4.83 -3.95 4.47
CA TYR A 104 5.60 -2.88 5.08
C TYR A 104 7.11 -3.18 5.11
N LEU A 105 7.51 -4.41 5.45
CA LEU A 105 8.90 -4.85 5.45
C LEU A 105 9.53 -4.79 4.06
N ASP A 106 8.79 -5.18 3.03
CA ASP A 106 9.21 -5.07 1.64
C ASP A 106 9.35 -3.58 1.23
N TYR A 107 8.43 -2.72 1.67
CA TYR A 107 8.47 -1.28 1.43
C TYR A 107 9.68 -0.59 2.06
N VAL A 108 10.04 -0.94 3.31
CA VAL A 108 11.25 -0.40 3.96
C VAL A 108 12.53 -1.17 3.59
N GLN A 109 12.42 -2.26 2.82
CA GLN A 109 13.50 -3.19 2.49
C GLN A 109 14.26 -3.71 3.72
N ARG A 110 13.53 -4.22 4.71
CA ARG A 110 14.12 -4.76 5.94
C ARG A 110 13.62 -6.18 6.22
N PRO A 111 14.47 -7.07 6.76
CA PRO A 111 14.04 -8.41 7.14
C PRO A 111 13.15 -8.41 8.40
N ARG A 112 13.29 -7.40 9.27
CA ARG A 112 12.59 -7.30 10.56
C ARG A 112 12.29 -5.84 10.91
N LEU A 113 11.27 -5.62 11.74
CA LEU A 113 10.91 -4.29 12.24
C LEU A 113 11.95 -3.79 13.25
N THR A 114 12.40 -2.56 13.05
CA THR A 114 13.14 -1.78 14.05
C THR A 114 12.20 -1.06 15.02
N ALA A 115 12.74 -0.46 16.08
CA ALA A 115 11.95 0.39 16.98
C ALA A 115 11.36 1.62 16.27
N ALA A 116 12.08 2.20 15.30
CA ALA A 116 11.60 3.32 14.51
C ALA A 116 10.44 2.91 13.59
N ASP A 117 10.55 1.75 12.96
CA ASP A 117 9.50 1.20 12.09
C ASP A 117 8.19 0.98 12.86
N ARG A 118 8.27 0.47 14.09
CA ARG A 118 7.09 0.29 14.96
C ARG A 118 6.37 1.61 15.22
N LYS A 119 7.10 2.71 15.37
CA LYS A 119 6.50 4.06 15.52
C LYS A 119 5.78 4.47 14.24
N VAL A 120 6.36 4.22 13.07
CA VAL A 120 5.73 4.54 11.77
C VAL A 120 4.48 3.70 11.54
N VAL A 121 4.56 2.38 11.72
CA VAL A 121 3.41 1.46 11.60
C VAL A 121 2.29 1.87 12.56
N ALA A 122 2.62 2.25 13.79
CA ALA A 122 1.63 2.75 14.75
C ALA A 122 0.93 4.03 14.24
N LYS A 123 1.66 4.96 13.61
CA LYS A 123 1.07 6.15 12.99
C LYS A 123 0.15 5.78 11.82
N VAL A 124 0.58 4.87 10.95
CA VAL A 124 -0.21 4.39 9.80
C VAL A 124 -1.54 3.78 10.26
N VAL A 125 -1.49 2.85 11.21
CA VAL A 125 -2.69 2.16 11.74
C VAL A 125 -3.64 3.14 12.45
N LYS A 126 -3.10 4.14 13.16
CA LYS A 126 -3.90 5.15 13.88
C LYS A 126 -4.38 6.30 12.99
N PHE A 127 -3.87 6.45 11.77
CA PHE A 127 -4.11 7.65 10.95
C PHE A 127 -5.59 7.96 10.70
N PHE A 128 -6.40 6.93 10.50
CA PHE A 128 -7.86 7.04 10.31
C PHE A 128 -8.68 6.58 11.53
N ALA A 129 -8.04 6.24 12.65
CA ALA A 129 -8.77 5.84 13.85
C ALA A 129 -9.60 7.03 14.38
N GLY A 130 -10.92 6.85 14.50
CA GLY A 130 -11.86 7.89 14.93
C GLY A 130 -12.45 8.77 13.81
N ARG A 131 -12.19 8.45 12.52
CA ARG A 131 -12.78 9.12 11.35
C ARG A 131 -13.32 8.12 10.32
N GLU A 132 -13.81 6.97 10.79
CA GLU A 132 -14.29 5.87 9.94
C GLU A 132 -15.66 6.15 9.32
#